data_AF-A0A2G6GZA6-F1
#
_entry.id   AF-A0A2G6GZA6-F1
#
_cell.length_a   1.000
_cell.length_b   1.000
_cell.length_c   1.000
_cell.angle_alpha   90.00
_cell.angle_beta   90.00
_cell.angle_gamma   90.00
#
_symmetry.space_group_name_H-M   'P 1'
#
loop_
_entity.id
_entity.type
_entity.pdbx_description
1 polymer ?
#
loop_
_entity_poly.entity_id
_entity_poly.type
_entity_poly.pdbx_seq_one_letter_code
_entity_poly.pdbx_strand_id
1 'polypeptide(L)' 'ERNAINAAFPIMEARDVEALALETGDELEIDLHSGAMKNLSRGGQGMARPFSEVQMDIYKRGGLF' A
#
# COMPACT_ATOMS: atom_id res chain seq x y z
N GLU A 1 -8.06 10.13 -2.37
CA GLU A 1 -7.41 9.21 -3.33
C GLU A 1 -6.95 9.86 -4.64
N ARG A 2 -7.84 10.55 -5.37
CA ARG A 2 -7.56 11.09 -6.71
C ARG A 2 -6.23 11.87 -6.85
N ASN A 3 -5.93 12.80 -5.95
CA ASN A 3 -4.71 13.61 -6.06
C ASN A 3 -3.43 12.78 -5.88
N ALA A 4 -3.45 11.79 -4.99
CA ALA A 4 -2.33 10.88 -4.76
C ALA A 4 -2.08 10.03 -6.01
N ILE A 5 -3.15 9.44 -6.58
CA ILE A 5 -3.08 8.66 -7.82
C ILE A 5 -2.50 9.52 -8.96
N ASN A 6 -2.99 10.75 -9.13
CA ASN A 6 -2.52 11.64 -10.19
C ASN A 6 -1.02 11.99 -10.06
N ALA A 7 -0.49 12.01 -8.84
CA ALA A 7 0.91 12.29 -8.54
C ALA A 7 1.78 11.02 -8.42
N ALA A 8 1.26 9.84 -8.79
CA ALA A 8 1.88 8.54 -8.56
C ALA A 8 2.32 8.31 -7.10
N PHE A 9 1.63 8.92 -6.15
CA PHE A 9 1.82 8.64 -4.74
C PHE A 9 0.99 7.40 -4.36
N PRO A 10 1.63 6.29 -3.96
CA PRO A 10 0.92 5.04 -3.75
C PRO A 10 0.08 5.10 -2.46
N ILE A 11 -1.21 4.78 -2.57
CA ILE A 11 -2.14 4.78 -1.46
C ILE A 11 -3.02 3.53 -1.51
N MET A 12 -3.21 2.87 -0.38
CA MET A 12 -4.01 1.64 -0.28
C MET A 12 -5.00 1.76 0.88
N GLU A 13 -6.16 1.13 0.73
CA GLU A 13 -7.16 1.00 1.79
C GLU A 13 -7.01 -0.37 2.44
N ALA A 14 -6.89 -0.43 3.77
CA ALA A 14 -6.87 -1.66 4.54
C ALA A 14 -7.84 -1.54 5.71
N ARG A 15 -8.67 -2.57 5.93
CA ARG A 15 -9.69 -2.55 6.99
C ARG A 15 -9.17 -3.02 8.34
N ASP A 16 -8.15 -3.88 8.35
CA ASP A 16 -7.63 -4.54 9.55
C ASP A 16 -6.13 -4.24 9.73
N VAL A 17 -5.77 -2.96 9.81
CA VAL A 17 -4.37 -2.54 9.99
C VAL A 17 -3.83 -2.89 11.38
N GLU A 18 -4.73 -3.09 12.35
CA GLU A 18 -4.42 -3.46 13.73
C GLU A 18 -3.71 -4.82 13.80
N ALA A 19 -3.96 -5.73 12.85
CA ALA A 19 -3.29 -7.02 12.73
C ALA A 19 -1.77 -6.90 12.47
N LEU A 20 -1.30 -5.73 12.03
CA LEU A 20 0.12 -5.44 11.82
C LEU A 20 0.84 -5.01 13.11
N ALA A 21 0.11 -4.71 14.20
CA ALA A 21 0.66 -4.26 15.48
C ALA A 21 1.68 -3.09 15.35
N LEU A 22 1.35 -2.10 14.52
CA LEU A 22 2.27 -1.03 14.12
C LEU A 22 2.69 -0.13 15.28
N GLU A 23 3.99 0.15 15.34
CA GLU A 23 4.58 1.22 16.15
C GLU A 23 5.44 2.16 15.29
N THR A 24 5.65 3.38 15.80
CA THR A 24 6.52 4.36 15.12
C THR A 24 7.94 3.81 14.99
N GLY A 25 8.45 3.79 13.75
CA GLY A 25 9.78 3.28 13.43
C GLY A 25 9.81 1.83 12.96
N ASP A 26 8.67 1.13 12.93
CA ASP A 26 8.59 -0.21 12.33
C ASP A 26 8.83 -0.17 10.82
N GLU A 27 9.47 -1.21 10.31
CA GLU A 27 9.64 -1.44 8.88
C GLU A 27 8.49 -2.30 8.32
N LEU A 28 7.95 -1.87 7.19
CA LEU A 28 6.83 -2.54 6.53
C LEU A 28 7.20 -2.96 5.12
N GLU A 29 6.82 -4.18 4.76
CA GLU A 29 6.77 -4.65 3.38
C GLU A 29 5.31 -4.63 2.91
N ILE A 30 5.07 -3.98 1.77
CA ILE A 30 3.74 -3.87 1.18
C ILE A 30 3.84 -4.20 -0.31
N ASP A 31 3.07 -5.20 -0.75
CA ASP A 31 2.91 -5.54 -2.15
C ASP A 31 1.68 -4.83 -2.72
N LEU A 32 1.93 -3.83 -3.56
CA LEU A 32 0.87 -3.04 -4.21
C LEU A 32 -0.02 -3.87 -5.15
N HIS A 33 0.49 -4.99 -5.70
CA HIS A 33 -0.22 -5.83 -6.65
C HIS A 33 -1.13 -6.84 -5.95
N SER A 34 -0.63 -7.54 -4.92
CA SER A 34 -1.44 -8.52 -4.19
C SER A 34 -2.26 -7.91 -3.05
N GLY A 35 -1.83 -6.76 -2.52
CA GLY A 35 -2.38 -6.21 -1.28
C GLY A 35 -1.73 -6.77 -0.01
N ALA A 36 -0.79 -7.71 -0.12
CA ALA A 36 -0.14 -8.29 1.05
C ALA A 36 0.67 -7.24 1.81
N MET A 37 0.49 -7.22 3.14
CA MET A 37 1.22 -6.34 4.05
C MET A 37 1.89 -7.16 5.14
N LYS A 38 3.13 -6.81 5.48
CA LYS A 38 3.88 -7.44 6.56
C LYS A 38 4.66 -6.41 7.36
N ASN A 39 4.50 -6.44 8.67
CA ASN A 39 5.39 -5.76 9.60
C ASN A 39 6.65 -6.61 9.77
N LEU A 40 7.78 -6.13 9.26
CA LEU A 40 9.06 -6.83 9.32
C LEU A 40 9.68 -6.77 10.72
N SER A 41 9.34 -5.75 11.51
CA SER A 41 9.83 -5.56 12.88
C SER A 41 9.10 -6.45 13.89
N ARG A 42 7.82 -6.76 13.65
CA ARG A 42 6.95 -7.46 14.64
C ARG A 42 6.31 -8.75 14.14
N GLY A 43 6.39 -9.03 12.83
CA GLY A 43 5.84 -10.24 12.22
C GLY A 43 4.33 -10.19 11.95
N GLY A 44 3.65 -9.09 12.28
CA GLY A 44 2.24 -8.87 11.96
C GLY A 44 1.98 -8.91 10.45
N GLN A 45 0.84 -9.42 10.04
CA GLN A 45 0.46 -9.59 8.63
C GLN A 45 -0.97 -9.12 8.40
N GLY A 46 -1.25 -8.63 7.19
CA GLY A 46 -2.57 -8.15 6.81
C GLY A 46 -2.73 -8.06 5.31
N MET A 47 -3.95 -7.69 4.89
CA MET A 47 -4.29 -7.48 3.49
C MET A 47 -4.92 -6.11 3.31
N ALA A 48 -4.36 -5.34 2.38
CA ALA A 48 -4.96 -4.15 1.83
C ALA A 48 -5.70 -4.47 0.53
N ARG A 49 -6.52 -3.54 0.07
CA ARG A 49 -7.09 -3.59 -1.27
C ARG A 49 -5.96 -3.42 -2.29
N PRO A 50 -5.75 -4.38 -3.20
CA PRO A 50 -4.70 -4.28 -4.22
C PRO A 50 -4.97 -3.11 -5.17
N PHE A 51 -3.90 -2.61 -5.79
CA PHE A 51 -4.04 -1.69 -6.91
C PHE A 51 -4.79 -2.35 -8.05
N SER A 52 -5.74 -1.62 -8.64
CA SER A 52 -6.25 -1.97 -9.96
C SER A 52 -5.15 -1.84 -11.02
N GLU A 53 -5.34 -2.49 -12.17
CA GLU A 53 -4.43 -2.37 -13.32
C GLU A 53 -4.22 -0.90 -13.72
N VAL A 54 -5.30 -0.10 -13.71
CA VAL A 54 -5.24 1.33 -14.04
C VAL A 54 -4.37 2.11 -13.03
N GLN A 55 -4.52 1.85 -11.73
CA GLN A 55 -3.70 2.49 -10.70
C GLN A 55 -2.23 2.09 -10.81
N MET A 56 -1.96 0.82 -11.12
CA MET A 56 -0.60 0.30 -11.34
C MET A 56 0.07 0.96 -12.56
N ASP A 57 -0.67 1.14 -13.65
CA ASP A 57 -0.18 1.81 -14.85
C ASP A 57 0.13 3.29 -14.61
N ILE A 58 -0.76 4.01 -13.91
CA ILE A 58 -0.54 5.41 -13.55
C ILE A 58 0.71 5.54 -12.64
N TYR A 59 0.83 4.64 -11.65
CA TYR A 59 1.98 4.61 -10.74
C TYR A 59 3.29 4.41 -11.50
N LYS A 60 3.37 3.41 -12.40
CA LYS A 60 4.56 3.12 -13.20
C LYS A 60 4.93 4.23 -14.17
N ARG A 61 3.97 5.06 -14.60
CA ARG A 61 4.19 6.22 -15.47
C ARG A 61 4.71 7.45 -14.72
N GLY A 62 4.76 7.41 -13.38
CA GLY A 62 5.18 8.55 -12.56
C GLY A 62 4.10 9.62 -12.37
N GLY A 63 2.87 9.34 -12.79
CA GLY A 63 1.73 10.25 -12.66
C GLY A 63 0.74 10.04 -13.79
N LEU A 64 -0.40 10.72 -13.69
CA LEU A 64 -1.44 10.68 -14.72
C LEU A 64 -1.16 11.65 -15.89
N PHE A 65 -0.24 12.61 -15.70
CA PHE A 65 0.03 13.72 -16.63
C PHE A 65 1.52 13.92 -16.87
#